data_AF-A0A0B7FH41-F1
#
_entry.id   AF-A0A0B7FH41-F1
#
_cell.length_a   1.000
_cell.length_b   1.000
_cell.length_c   1.000
_cell.angle_alpha   90.00
_cell.angle_beta   90.00
_cell.angle_gamma   90.00
#
_symmetry.space_group_name_H-M   'P 1'
#
loop_
_entity.id
_entity.type
_entity.pdbx_description
1 polymer ?
#
loop_
_entity_poly.entity_id
_entity_poly.type
_entity_poly.pdbx_seq_one_letter_code
_entity_poly.pdbx_strand_id
1 'polypeptide(L)'
;MFRAAYGYRFKSDKDPFYMNAAQASHNLFNAAMTSNFLVNAFPILSRVPDWIPGTGWKRTAREWRDQKTEAVDAPYEWAKQQIATGDFERSILSALLADDEGSAGLSAMDREAELKELCYAVFVGGTDTTATVLVNFVAAMVANPEAQAKAQAEIDSVIGYAARLPTLADEQQLPYLRKLTLEVLRWLPVGPTGGLPHASSQDDTYQGYDIQKGTIL
;
A
#
# COMPACT_ATOMS: atom_id res chain seq x y z
N MET A 1 -7.73 2.16 5.51
CA MET A 1 -7.07 0.84 5.56
C MET A 1 -6.73 0.37 6.96
N PHE A 2 -6.19 1.22 7.84
CA PHE A 2 -5.77 0.82 9.19
C PHE A 2 -6.88 0.15 10.03
N ARG A 3 -8.10 0.70 10.01
CA ARG A 3 -9.30 0.09 10.61
C ARG A 3 -9.63 -1.29 10.04
N ALA A 4 -9.49 -1.48 8.74
CA ALA A 4 -9.74 -2.77 8.10
C ALA A 4 -8.67 -3.81 8.47
N ALA A 5 -7.40 -3.39 8.56
CA ALA A 5 -6.29 -4.26 8.92
C ALA A 5 -6.32 -4.66 10.40
N TYR A 6 -6.47 -3.69 11.32
CA TYR A 6 -6.26 -3.87 12.76
C TYR A 6 -7.53 -3.69 13.63
N GLY A 7 -8.64 -3.20 13.06
CA GLY A 7 -9.82 -2.82 13.85
C GLY A 7 -9.66 -1.48 14.59
N TYR A 8 -8.57 -0.76 14.32
CA TYR A 8 -8.23 0.50 15.00
C TYR A 8 -8.75 1.72 14.24
N ARG A 9 -9.38 2.66 14.96
CA ARG A 9 -9.74 3.98 14.43
C ARG A 9 -8.79 5.02 14.97
N PHE A 10 -8.14 5.75 14.06
CA PHE A 10 -7.29 6.88 14.43
C PHE A 10 -8.07 7.93 15.22
N LYS A 11 -7.44 8.45 16.28
CA LYS A 11 -8.04 9.44 17.17
C LYS A 11 -7.91 10.86 16.61
N SER A 12 -6.90 11.11 15.79
CA SER A 12 -6.65 12.38 15.11
C SER A 12 -5.70 12.19 13.93
N ASP A 13 -5.44 13.27 13.20
CA ASP A 13 -4.37 13.38 12.20
C ASP A 13 -2.95 13.22 12.78
N LYS A 14 -2.81 13.34 14.11
CA LYS A 14 -1.57 13.16 14.86
C LYS A 14 -1.54 11.87 15.66
N ASP A 15 -2.38 10.91 15.31
CA ASP A 15 -2.39 9.60 15.95
C ASP A 15 -1.01 8.94 15.82
N PRO A 16 -0.39 8.48 16.93
CA PRO A 16 0.96 7.92 16.89
C PRO A 16 1.11 6.75 15.93
N PHE A 17 0.10 5.88 15.81
CA PHE A 17 0.14 4.76 14.88
C PHE A 17 0.10 5.24 13.44
N TYR A 18 -0.73 6.24 13.13
CA TYR A 18 -0.77 6.83 11.80
C TYR A 18 0.56 7.50 11.44
N MET A 19 1.05 8.38 12.31
CA MET A 19 2.28 9.14 12.06
C MET A 19 3.49 8.22 11.88
N ASN A 20 3.62 7.19 12.72
CA ASN A 20 4.73 6.25 12.60
C ASN A 20 4.62 5.41 11.33
N ALA A 21 3.44 4.88 11.01
CA ALA A 21 3.23 4.09 9.81
C ALA A 21 3.42 4.90 8.52
N ALA A 22 2.96 6.16 8.48
CA ALA A 22 3.17 7.07 7.36
C ALA A 22 4.67 7.41 7.16
N GLN A 23 5.39 7.71 8.25
CA GLN A 23 6.83 7.99 8.16
C GLN A 23 7.64 6.75 7.75
N ALA A 24 7.29 5.58 8.27
CA ALA A 24 7.91 4.31 7.87
C ALA A 24 7.64 3.99 6.39
N SER A 25 6.43 4.27 5.88
CA SER A 25 6.08 4.10 4.47
C SER A 25 6.89 5.04 3.57
N HIS A 26 7.01 6.31 3.96
CA HIS A 26 7.83 7.27 3.25
C HIS A 26 9.30 6.84 3.17
N ASN A 27 9.86 6.36 4.28
CA ASN A 27 11.23 5.85 4.34
C ASN A 27 11.41 4.57 3.50
N LEU A 28 10.42 3.68 3.49
CA LEU A 28 10.40 2.49 2.64
C LEU A 28 10.46 2.87 1.15
N PHE A 29 9.61 3.79 0.69
CA PHE A 29 9.65 4.24 -0.70
C PHE A 29 10.97 4.92 -1.06
N ASN A 30 11.53 5.74 -0.16
CA ASN A 30 12.84 6.33 -0.38
C ASN A 30 13.95 5.27 -0.48
N ALA A 31 13.89 4.21 0.33
CA ALA A 31 14.86 3.12 0.33
C ALA A 31 14.76 2.26 -0.94
N ALA A 32 13.55 2.04 -1.45
CA ALA A 32 13.29 1.22 -2.64
C ALA A 32 13.75 1.89 -3.95
N MET A 33 13.85 3.22 -3.98
CA MET A 33 14.29 3.95 -5.16
C MET A 33 15.78 3.73 -5.43
N THR A 34 16.09 3.12 -6.57
CA THR A 34 17.48 2.85 -6.99
C THR A 34 18.32 4.13 -7.10
N SER A 35 17.68 5.25 -7.45
CA SER A 35 18.33 6.57 -7.55
C SER A 35 18.75 7.17 -6.21
N ASN A 36 18.12 6.78 -5.10
CA ASN A 36 18.36 7.41 -3.80
C ASN A 36 19.60 6.88 -3.10
N PHE A 37 19.98 5.61 -3.37
CA PHE A 37 21.12 4.97 -2.73
C PHE A 37 21.91 4.14 -3.74
N LEU A 38 23.19 4.48 -3.94
CA LEU A 38 24.08 3.79 -4.89
C LEU A 38 24.22 2.29 -4.62
N VAL A 39 24.03 1.84 -3.37
CA VAL A 39 24.07 0.41 -3.02
C VAL A 39 22.97 -0.40 -3.73
N ASN A 40 21.85 0.23 -4.09
CA ASN A 40 20.77 -0.40 -4.84
C ASN A 40 21.20 -0.68 -6.30
N ALA A 41 22.02 0.19 -6.88
CA ALA A 41 22.60 -0.01 -8.23
C ALA A 41 23.87 -0.89 -8.21
N PHE A 42 24.65 -0.78 -7.14
CA PHE A 42 25.94 -1.47 -6.98
C PHE A 42 25.96 -2.26 -5.66
N PRO A 43 25.44 -3.50 -5.65
CA PRO A 43 25.32 -4.31 -4.42
C PRO A 43 26.66 -4.55 -3.69
N ILE A 44 27.79 -4.47 -4.39
CA ILE A 44 29.13 -4.60 -3.79
C ILE A 44 29.38 -3.55 -2.69
N LEU A 45 28.72 -2.39 -2.75
CA LEU A 45 28.82 -1.32 -1.75
C LEU A 45 28.29 -1.75 -0.37
N SER A 46 27.46 -2.80 -0.29
CA SER A 46 27.00 -3.37 0.99
C SER A 46 28.16 -3.86 1.87
N ARG A 47 29.27 -4.28 1.26
CA ARG A 47 30.46 -4.83 1.95
C ARG A 47 31.40 -3.75 2.50
N VAL A 48 31.22 -2.50 2.10
CA VAL A 48 32.10 -1.37 2.47
C VAL A 48 31.94 -1.07 3.98
N PRO A 49 32.99 -1.14 4.81
CA PRO A 49 32.87 -0.88 6.24
C PRO A 49 32.28 0.49 6.61
N ASP A 50 31.60 0.56 7.76
CA ASP A 50 30.85 1.74 8.22
C ASP A 50 31.69 3.01 8.45
N TRP A 51 33.00 2.86 8.62
CA TRP A 51 33.92 3.98 8.88
C TRP A 51 34.35 4.71 7.60
N ILE A 52 34.01 4.20 6.42
CA ILE A 52 34.39 4.81 5.14
C ILE A 52 33.50 6.03 4.84
N PRO A 53 34.07 7.18 4.43
CA PRO A 53 33.27 8.33 4.03
C PRO A 53 32.24 7.97 2.95
N GLY A 54 31.00 8.41 3.14
CA GLY A 54 29.89 8.13 2.21
C GLY A 54 29.04 6.90 2.57
N THR A 55 29.36 6.14 3.62
CA THR A 55 28.50 5.02 4.10
C THR A 55 27.44 5.44 5.12
N GLY A 56 27.10 6.74 5.20
CA GLY A 56 26.08 7.26 6.12
C GLY A 56 24.71 6.59 5.94
N TRP A 57 24.41 6.15 4.71
CA TRP A 57 23.20 5.39 4.38
C TRP A 57 23.03 4.11 5.20
N LYS A 58 24.12 3.49 5.69
CA LYS A 58 24.03 2.30 6.56
C LYS A 58 23.41 2.61 7.90
N ARG A 59 23.71 3.79 8.47
CA ARG A 59 23.09 4.26 9.71
C ARG A 59 21.61 4.52 9.47
N THR A 60 21.30 5.28 8.41
CA THR A 60 19.92 5.56 7.98
C THR A 60 19.12 4.27 7.77
N ALA A 61 19.69 3.25 7.12
CA ALA A 61 19.03 1.97 6.91
C ALA A 61 18.72 1.21 8.21
N ARG A 62 19.57 1.34 9.25
CA ARG A 62 19.30 0.77 10.58
C ARG A 62 18.20 1.54 11.30
N GLU A 63 18.29 2.86 11.33
CA GLU A 63 17.26 3.73 11.94
C GLU A 63 15.88 3.50 11.29
N TRP A 64 15.83 3.41 9.96
CA TRP A 64 14.59 3.16 9.22
C TRP A 64 14.07 1.74 9.42
N ARG A 65 14.95 0.75 9.62
CA ARG A 65 14.56 -0.61 9.99
C ARG A 65 13.90 -0.62 11.36
N ASP A 66 14.52 0.00 12.35
CA ASP A 66 13.99 0.05 13.72
C ASP A 66 12.63 0.75 13.74
N GLN A 67 12.50 1.86 12.99
CA GLN A 67 11.22 2.54 12.81
C GLN A 67 10.16 1.66 12.14
N LYS A 68 10.51 0.93 11.06
CA LYS A 68 9.57 0.01 10.40
C LYS A 68 9.11 -1.07 11.39
N THR A 69 10.03 -1.66 12.15
CA THR A 69 9.70 -2.67 13.16
C THR A 69 8.68 -2.13 14.15
N GLU A 70 8.89 -0.91 14.68
CA GLU A 70 7.91 -0.28 15.57
C GLU A 70 6.56 -0.03 14.89
N ALA A 71 6.57 0.48 13.65
CA ALA A 71 5.35 0.78 12.89
C ALA A 71 4.52 -0.47 12.55
N VAL A 72 5.18 -1.64 12.46
CA VAL A 72 4.57 -2.94 12.21
C VAL A 72 4.10 -3.59 13.50
N ASP A 73 4.97 -3.65 14.51
CA ASP A 73 4.75 -4.37 15.76
C ASP A 73 3.70 -3.69 16.64
N ALA A 74 3.82 -2.38 16.87
CA ALA A 74 2.97 -1.68 17.83
C ALA A 74 1.45 -1.82 17.56
N PRO A 75 0.95 -1.61 16.33
CA PRO A 75 -0.48 -1.77 16.06
C PRO A 75 -0.93 -3.23 16.01
N TYR A 76 -0.04 -4.16 15.62
CA TYR A 76 -0.34 -5.58 15.68
C TYR A 76 -0.51 -6.04 17.13
N GLU A 77 0.42 -5.70 18.03
CA GLU A 77 0.34 -6.08 19.44
C GLU A 77 -0.88 -5.44 20.11
N TRP A 78 -1.18 -4.18 19.81
CA TRP A 78 -2.41 -3.53 20.28
C TRP A 78 -3.66 -4.30 19.85
N ALA A 79 -3.76 -4.65 18.57
CA ALA A 79 -4.93 -5.35 18.03
C ALA A 79 -5.06 -6.76 18.62
N LYS A 80 -3.94 -7.49 18.74
CA LYS A 80 -3.89 -8.81 19.39
C LYS A 80 -4.38 -8.75 20.84
N GLN A 81 -4.02 -7.70 21.58
CA GLN A 81 -4.52 -7.47 22.94
C GLN A 81 -6.04 -7.22 22.98
N GLN A 82 -6.57 -6.37 22.09
CA GLN A 82 -8.02 -6.14 22.02
C GLN A 82 -8.80 -7.42 21.63
N ILE A 83 -8.24 -8.21 20.72
CA ILE A 83 -8.85 -9.48 20.32
C ILE A 83 -8.89 -10.45 21.52
N ALA A 84 -7.81 -10.51 22.31
CA ALA A 84 -7.75 -11.35 23.50
C ALA A 84 -8.72 -10.91 24.61
N THR A 85 -9.07 -9.63 24.72
CA THR A 85 -10.09 -9.15 25.69
C THR A 85 -11.52 -9.38 25.22
N GLY A 86 -11.73 -9.69 23.93
CA GLY A 86 -13.05 -9.82 23.32
C GLY A 86 -13.74 -8.49 22.99
N ASP A 87 -13.10 -7.35 23.28
CA ASP A 87 -13.59 -6.01 22.95
C ASP A 87 -12.82 -5.47 21.73
N PHE A 88 -13.17 -5.97 20.54
CA PHE A 88 -12.49 -5.60 19.30
C PHE A 88 -13.46 -5.37 18.14
N GLU A 89 -13.04 -4.53 17.20
CA GLU A 89 -13.73 -4.39 15.92
C GLU A 89 -13.23 -5.46 14.94
N ARG A 90 -14.14 -6.13 14.24
CA ARG A 90 -13.79 -7.14 13.23
C ARG A 90 -12.89 -6.53 12.15
N SER A 91 -11.76 -7.16 11.93
CA SER A 91 -10.68 -6.77 11.02
C SER A 91 -10.06 -7.97 10.32
N ILE A 92 -9.22 -7.72 9.32
CA ILE A 92 -8.43 -8.75 8.63
C ILE A 92 -7.61 -9.54 9.66
N LEU A 93 -6.90 -8.85 10.57
CA LEU A 93 -6.11 -9.52 11.60
C LEU A 93 -6.97 -10.40 12.50
N SER A 94 -8.13 -9.90 12.98
CA SER A 94 -9.01 -10.73 13.82
C SER A 94 -9.57 -11.95 13.09
N ALA A 95 -9.81 -11.84 11.78
CA ALA A 95 -10.31 -12.95 10.98
C ALA A 95 -9.20 -14.01 10.79
N LEU A 96 -7.97 -13.58 10.51
CA LEU A 96 -6.82 -14.46 10.29
C LEU A 96 -6.28 -15.09 11.59
N LEU A 97 -6.47 -14.43 12.74
CA LEU A 97 -6.15 -15.02 14.05
C LEU A 97 -7.19 -16.06 14.48
N ALA A 98 -8.44 -15.95 14.01
CA ALA A 98 -9.48 -16.94 14.29
C ALA A 98 -9.44 -18.16 13.35
N ASP A 99 -8.71 -18.06 12.23
CA ASP A 99 -8.54 -19.14 11.25
C ASP A 99 -7.30 -19.98 11.59
N ASP A 100 -7.51 -21.17 12.15
CA ASP A 100 -6.43 -22.10 12.46
C ASP A 100 -5.99 -22.94 11.24
N GLU A 101 -6.86 -23.11 10.25
CA GLU A 101 -6.60 -23.97 9.08
C GLU A 101 -5.67 -23.30 8.06
N GLY A 102 -5.74 -21.97 7.92
CA GLY A 102 -4.92 -21.19 6.98
C GLY A 102 -3.40 -21.17 7.27
N SER A 103 -2.93 -21.85 8.31
CA SER A 103 -1.53 -21.84 8.76
C SER A 103 -0.83 -23.20 8.72
N ALA A 104 -1.43 -24.19 8.06
CA ALA A 104 -0.86 -25.54 7.93
C ALA A 104 0.56 -25.49 7.33
N GLY A 105 1.58 -25.74 8.16
CA GLY A 105 2.99 -25.83 7.75
C GLY A 105 3.89 -24.67 8.18
N LEU A 106 3.37 -23.60 8.78
CA LEU A 106 4.18 -22.52 9.35
C LEU A 106 4.43 -22.73 10.84
N SER A 107 5.62 -22.32 11.32
CA SER A 107 5.82 -22.20 12.76
C SER A 107 4.97 -21.05 13.32
N ALA A 108 4.66 -21.07 14.62
CA ALA A 108 3.92 -19.98 15.26
C ALA A 108 4.65 -18.63 15.11
N MET A 109 5.99 -18.65 15.12
CA MET A 109 6.82 -17.46 14.95
C MET A 109 6.73 -16.92 13.52
N ASP A 110 6.79 -17.78 12.51
CA ASP A 110 6.69 -17.36 11.11
C ASP A 110 5.29 -16.85 10.80
N ARG A 111 4.23 -17.52 11.30
CA ARG A 111 2.85 -17.05 11.16
C ARG A 111 2.68 -15.65 11.74
N GLU A 112 3.23 -15.40 12.93
CA GLU A 112 3.16 -14.08 13.56
C GLU A 112 3.89 -13.01 12.75
N ALA A 113 5.10 -13.31 12.26
CA ALA A 113 5.86 -12.38 11.41
C ALA A 113 5.13 -12.06 10.09
N GLU A 114 4.54 -13.06 9.43
CA GLU A 114 3.78 -12.88 8.19
C GLU A 114 2.51 -12.05 8.41
N LEU A 115 1.76 -12.30 9.50
CA LEU A 115 0.55 -11.52 9.81
C LEU A 115 0.87 -10.05 10.10
N LYS A 116 1.98 -9.79 10.79
CA LYS A 116 2.50 -8.45 11.05
C LYS A 116 2.77 -7.69 9.73
N GLU A 117 3.55 -8.30 8.84
CA GLU A 117 3.88 -7.71 7.53
C GLU A 117 2.65 -7.56 6.63
N LEU A 118 1.75 -8.55 6.61
CA LEU A 118 0.51 -8.51 5.82
C LEU A 118 -0.37 -7.31 6.22
N CYS A 119 -0.63 -7.14 7.51
CA CYS A 119 -1.48 -6.04 7.98
C CYS A 119 -0.86 -4.68 7.64
N TYR A 120 0.46 -4.57 7.77
CA TYR A 120 1.19 -3.37 7.40
C TYR A 120 1.12 -3.12 5.88
N ALA A 121 1.31 -4.15 5.06
CA ALA A 121 1.21 -4.07 3.60
C ALA A 121 -0.19 -3.61 3.13
N VAL A 122 -1.27 -4.09 3.77
CA VAL A 122 -2.64 -3.61 3.50
C VAL A 122 -2.78 -2.11 3.81
N PHE A 123 -2.17 -1.64 4.90
CA PHE A 123 -2.16 -0.23 5.22
C PHE A 123 -1.40 0.59 4.17
N VAL A 124 -0.14 0.25 3.89
CA VAL A 124 0.70 0.97 2.91
C VAL A 124 0.05 0.97 1.54
N GLY A 125 -0.30 -0.22 1.05
CA GLY A 125 -0.80 -0.43 -0.30
C GLY A 125 -2.15 0.22 -0.57
N GLY A 126 -3.00 0.42 0.43
CA GLY A 126 -4.32 1.03 0.23
C GLY A 126 -4.48 2.45 0.79
N THR A 127 -3.45 3.04 1.39
CA THR A 127 -3.50 4.43 1.89
C THR A 127 -2.96 5.39 0.84
N ASP A 128 -1.68 5.31 0.53
CA ASP A 128 -1.02 6.29 -0.35
C ASP A 128 -1.53 6.21 -1.79
N THR A 129 -1.76 4.98 -2.29
CA THR A 129 -2.25 4.76 -3.65
C THR A 129 -3.66 5.32 -3.84
N THR A 130 -4.59 4.99 -2.96
CA THR A 130 -5.98 5.46 -3.00
C THR A 130 -6.05 6.98 -2.83
N ALA A 131 -5.27 7.54 -1.90
CA ALA A 131 -5.21 8.99 -1.71
C ALA A 131 -4.71 9.69 -2.99
N THR A 132 -3.69 9.13 -3.64
CA THR A 132 -3.16 9.66 -4.91
C THR A 132 -4.21 9.61 -6.02
N VAL A 133 -4.96 8.51 -6.17
CA VAL A 133 -6.06 8.42 -7.15
C VAL A 133 -7.13 9.48 -6.89
N LEU A 134 -7.49 9.73 -5.63
CA LEU A 134 -8.49 10.75 -5.29
C LEU A 134 -8.01 12.16 -5.62
N VAL A 135 -6.75 12.49 -5.34
CA VAL A 135 -6.15 13.78 -5.74
C VAL A 135 -6.13 13.91 -7.27
N ASN A 136 -5.70 12.85 -7.98
CA ASN A 136 -5.68 12.81 -9.44
C ASN A 136 -7.09 12.95 -10.03
N PHE A 137 -8.10 12.34 -9.42
CA PHE A 137 -9.50 12.49 -9.81
C PHE A 137 -9.95 13.95 -9.70
N VAL A 138 -9.71 14.61 -8.56
CA VAL A 138 -10.07 16.03 -8.38
C VAL A 138 -9.37 16.90 -9.42
N ALA A 139 -8.07 16.71 -9.63
CA ALA A 139 -7.32 17.43 -10.66
C ALA A 139 -7.89 17.20 -12.07
N ALA A 140 -8.24 15.95 -12.40
CA ALA A 140 -8.82 15.59 -13.68
C ALA A 140 -10.19 16.24 -13.91
N MET A 141 -11.03 16.35 -12.86
CA MET A 141 -12.35 16.96 -12.94
C MET A 141 -12.26 18.48 -13.12
N VAL A 142 -11.32 19.13 -12.41
CA VAL A 142 -11.04 20.57 -12.58
C VAL A 142 -10.55 20.87 -14.00
N ALA A 143 -9.70 20.02 -14.56
CA ALA A 143 -9.19 20.19 -15.92
C ALA A 143 -10.23 19.85 -17.01
N ASN A 144 -11.22 19.01 -16.71
CA ASN A 144 -12.21 18.51 -17.67
C ASN A 144 -13.65 18.65 -17.11
N PRO A 145 -14.15 19.89 -16.96
CA PRO A 145 -15.45 20.13 -16.32
C PRO A 145 -16.63 19.48 -17.06
N GLU A 146 -16.55 19.31 -18.38
CA GLU A 146 -17.57 18.60 -19.17
C GLU A 146 -17.67 17.12 -18.78
N ALA A 147 -16.53 16.47 -18.52
CA ALA A 147 -16.50 15.08 -18.10
C ALA A 147 -17.13 14.91 -16.70
N GLN A 148 -16.86 15.87 -15.80
CA GLN A 148 -17.47 15.94 -14.48
C GLN A 148 -19.00 16.12 -14.57
N ALA A 149 -19.46 17.09 -15.37
CA ALA A 149 -20.88 17.38 -15.54
C ALA A 149 -21.64 16.17 -16.10
N LYS A 150 -21.03 15.44 -17.04
CA LYS A 150 -21.61 14.21 -17.60
C LYS A 150 -21.71 13.08 -16.58
N ALA A 151 -20.72 12.91 -15.70
CA ALA A 151 -20.80 11.93 -14.62
C ALA A 151 -21.88 12.28 -13.60
N GLN A 152 -22.01 13.56 -13.25
CA GLN A 152 -23.09 14.04 -12.38
C GLN A 152 -24.47 13.79 -13.01
N ALA A 153 -24.64 14.08 -14.30
CA ALA A 153 -25.90 13.82 -15.00
C ALA A 153 -26.29 12.33 -15.03
N GLU A 154 -25.32 11.42 -15.20
CA GLU A 154 -25.59 9.98 -15.10
C GLU A 154 -26.06 9.59 -13.70
N ILE A 155 -25.34 10.04 -12.65
CA ILE A 155 -25.69 9.78 -11.25
C ILE A 155 -27.11 10.29 -10.95
N ASP A 156 -27.42 11.52 -11.33
CA ASP A 156 -28.73 12.15 -11.11
C ASP A 156 -29.86 11.41 -11.84
N SER A 157 -29.59 10.87 -13.03
CA SER A 157 -30.58 10.13 -13.82
C SER A 157 -30.91 8.75 -13.25
N VAL A 158 -29.92 8.06 -12.67
CA VAL A 158 -30.05 6.68 -12.18
C VAL A 158 -30.54 6.66 -10.74
N ILE A 159 -29.99 7.54 -9.90
CA ILE A 159 -30.24 7.54 -8.45
C ILE A 159 -31.36 8.53 -8.09
N GLY A 160 -31.62 9.51 -8.95
CA GLY A 160 -32.55 10.61 -8.70
C GLY A 160 -31.83 11.76 -7.99
N TYR A 161 -32.10 12.98 -8.46
CA TYR A 161 -31.51 14.20 -7.90
C TYR A 161 -31.79 14.33 -6.40
N ALA A 162 -30.74 14.27 -5.58
CA ALA A 162 -30.77 14.37 -4.12
C ALA A 162 -31.71 13.37 -3.39
N ALA A 163 -32.10 12.27 -4.03
CA ALA A 163 -32.98 11.28 -3.41
C ALA A 163 -32.26 10.46 -2.32
N ARG A 164 -31.01 10.07 -2.59
CA ARG A 164 -30.10 9.38 -1.67
C ARG A 164 -28.65 9.45 -2.16
N LEU A 165 -27.70 9.08 -1.30
CA LEU A 165 -26.31 8.88 -1.70
C LEU A 165 -26.13 7.58 -2.51
N PRO A 166 -25.13 7.53 -3.42
CA PRO A 166 -24.76 6.30 -4.12
C PRO A 166 -24.31 5.18 -3.19
N THR A 167 -24.59 3.95 -3.59
CA THR A 167 -24.16 2.71 -2.92
C THR A 167 -23.44 1.80 -3.91
N LEU A 168 -22.73 0.78 -3.44
CA LEU A 168 -22.07 -0.20 -4.32
C LEU A 168 -23.05 -0.95 -5.24
N ALA A 169 -24.32 -1.08 -4.85
CA ALA A 169 -25.34 -1.72 -5.68
C ALA A 169 -25.67 -0.93 -6.97
N ASP A 170 -25.33 0.36 -7.02
CA ASP A 170 -25.60 1.23 -8.15
C ASP A 170 -24.53 1.11 -9.26
N GLU A 171 -23.37 0.51 -8.97
CA GLU A 171 -22.19 0.53 -9.86
C GLU A 171 -22.50 0.04 -11.28
N GLN A 172 -23.27 -1.05 -11.41
CA GLN A 172 -23.63 -1.62 -12.71
C GLN A 172 -24.51 -0.69 -13.56
N GLN A 173 -25.22 0.24 -12.92
CA GLN A 173 -26.11 1.20 -13.57
C GLN A 173 -25.40 2.52 -13.90
N LEU A 174 -24.11 2.68 -13.52
CA LEU A 174 -23.31 3.89 -13.74
C LEU A 174 -22.12 3.64 -14.69
N PRO A 175 -22.38 3.23 -15.96
CA PRO A 175 -21.33 2.83 -16.89
C PRO A 175 -20.39 3.98 -17.28
N TYR A 176 -20.85 5.23 -17.33
CA TYR A 176 -20.00 6.38 -17.62
C TYR A 176 -19.09 6.69 -16.43
N LEU A 177 -19.62 6.70 -15.20
CA LEU A 177 -18.80 6.86 -14.00
C LEU A 177 -17.70 5.80 -13.93
N ARG A 178 -18.03 4.53 -14.22
CA ARG A 178 -17.04 3.45 -14.28
C ARG A 178 -15.95 3.73 -15.32
N LYS A 179 -16.33 4.15 -16.53
CA LYS A 179 -15.38 4.52 -17.59
C LYS A 179 -14.52 5.71 -17.18
N LEU A 180 -15.10 6.70 -16.51
CA LEU A 180 -14.38 7.87 -16.01
C LEU A 180 -13.33 7.46 -14.96
N THR A 181 -13.68 6.60 -14.01
CA THR A 181 -12.73 6.07 -13.02
C THR A 181 -11.58 5.34 -13.71
N LEU A 182 -11.86 4.47 -14.69
CA LEU A 182 -10.84 3.79 -15.47
C LEU A 182 -9.96 4.76 -16.26
N GLU A 183 -10.54 5.83 -16.80
CA GLU A 183 -9.80 6.84 -17.55
C GLU A 183 -8.87 7.66 -16.65
N VAL A 184 -9.30 8.00 -15.42
CA VAL A 184 -8.42 8.65 -14.43
C VAL A 184 -7.24 7.75 -14.08
N LEU A 185 -7.48 6.45 -13.86
CA LEU A 185 -6.43 5.47 -13.58
C LEU A 185 -5.47 5.28 -14.76
N ARG A 186 -5.97 5.37 -16.00
CA ARG A 186 -5.17 5.27 -17.23
C ARG A 186 -4.34 6.54 -17.49
N TRP A 187 -4.93 7.72 -17.27
CA TRP A 187 -4.33 9.00 -17.61
C TRP A 187 -3.30 9.47 -16.58
N LEU A 188 -3.60 9.30 -15.29
CA LEU A 188 -2.76 9.70 -14.17
C LEU A 188 -2.46 8.47 -13.27
N PRO A 189 -1.69 7.49 -13.79
CA PRO A 189 -1.39 6.27 -13.05
C PRO A 189 -0.57 6.57 -11.79
N VAL A 190 -0.93 5.93 -10.67
CA VAL A 190 -0.23 6.07 -9.38
C VAL A 190 1.22 5.56 -9.46
N GLY A 191 1.45 4.51 -10.25
CA GLY A 191 2.78 3.95 -10.52
C GLY A 191 3.20 4.18 -11.97
N PRO A 192 3.69 5.37 -12.34
CA PRO A 192 3.98 5.73 -13.73
C PRO A 192 5.08 4.87 -14.38
N THR A 193 5.93 4.22 -13.58
CA THR A 193 7.01 3.33 -14.03
C THR A 193 6.63 1.84 -14.01
N GLY A 194 5.34 1.51 -13.93
CA GLY A 194 4.88 0.11 -13.89
C GLY A 194 4.88 -0.53 -12.50
N GLY A 195 5.21 0.22 -11.44
CA GLY A 195 5.20 -0.26 -10.06
C GLY A 195 6.60 -0.48 -9.49
N LEU A 196 6.72 -1.45 -8.56
CA LEU A 196 8.01 -1.87 -8.01
C LEU A 196 8.78 -2.68 -9.07
N PRO A 197 10.12 -2.57 -9.14
CA PRO A 197 10.91 -3.37 -10.09
C PRO A 197 10.65 -4.87 -9.92
N HIS A 198 10.48 -5.56 -11.04
CA HIS A 198 10.31 -7.02 -11.05
C HIS A 198 11.69 -7.69 -11.17
N ALA A 199 11.77 -8.97 -10.81
CA ALA A 199 12.98 -9.75 -11.04
C ALA A 199 12.62 -11.10 -11.66
N SER A 200 13.36 -11.53 -12.67
CA SER A 200 13.12 -12.84 -13.29
C SER A 200 13.47 -13.97 -12.31
N SER A 201 12.53 -14.88 -12.04
CA SER A 201 12.74 -16.00 -11.11
C SER A 201 13.52 -17.16 -11.75
N GLN A 202 13.57 -17.21 -13.08
CA GLN A 202 14.26 -18.19 -13.90
C GLN A 202 14.74 -17.57 -15.22
N ASP A 203 15.51 -18.29 -16.01
CA ASP A 203 15.84 -17.85 -17.37
C ASP A 203 14.56 -17.87 -18.22
N ASP A 204 14.35 -16.86 -19.05
CA ASP A 204 13.17 -16.69 -19.90
C ASP A 204 13.55 -16.05 -21.24
N THR A 205 12.66 -16.09 -22.23
CA THR A 205 12.83 -15.41 -23.52
C THR A 205 11.56 -14.62 -23.84
N TYR A 206 11.70 -13.30 -24.02
CA TYR A 206 10.58 -12.42 -24.36
C TYR A 206 10.84 -11.74 -25.70
N GLN A 207 9.93 -11.89 -26.67
CA GLN A 207 10.04 -11.28 -28.01
C GLN A 207 11.39 -11.58 -28.72
N GLY A 208 11.97 -12.76 -28.46
CA GLY A 208 13.27 -13.17 -29.01
C GLY A 208 14.50 -12.63 -28.27
N TYR A 209 14.32 -11.93 -27.14
CA TYR A 209 15.40 -11.51 -26.24
C TYR A 209 15.50 -12.44 -25.05
N ASP A 210 16.70 -12.96 -24.78
CA ASP A 210 16.97 -13.80 -23.62
C ASP A 210 17.09 -12.95 -22.35
N ILE A 211 16.37 -13.35 -21.31
CA ILE A 211 16.31 -12.73 -19.99
C ILE A 211 16.85 -13.74 -18.98
N GLN A 212 17.98 -13.43 -18.36
CA GLN A 212 18.57 -14.32 -17.37
C GLN A 212 17.84 -14.21 -16.03
N LYS A 213 17.82 -15.31 -15.28
CA LYS A 213 17.38 -15.35 -13.88
C LYS A 213 18.06 -14.24 -13.08
N GLY A 214 17.26 -13.53 -12.30
CA GLY A 214 17.70 -12.43 -11.44
C GLY A 214 17.81 -11.08 -12.15
N THR A 215 17.57 -11.01 -13.46
CA THR A 215 17.47 -9.73 -14.19
C THR A 215 16.34 -8.89 -13.60
N ILE A 216 16.63 -7.63 -13.28
CA ILE A 216 15.62 -6.64 -12.86
C ILE A 216 14.91 -6.11 -14.11
N LEU A 217 13.58 -6.15 -14.10
CA LEU A 217 12.68 -5.73 -15.18
C LEU A 217 11.94 -4.45 -14.80
#